data_AF-A0A4Y2NGF0-F1
#
_entry.id   AF-A0A4Y2NGF0-F1
#
_cell.length_a   1.000
_cell.length_b   1.000
_cell.length_c   1.000
_cell.angle_alpha   90.00
_cell.angle_beta   90.00
_cell.angle_gamma   90.00
#
_symmetry.space_group_name_H-M   'P 1'
#
loop_
_entity.id
_entity.type
_entity.pdbx_description
1 polymer ?
#
loop_
_entity_poly.entity_id
_entity_poly.type
_entity_poly.pdbx_seq_one_letter_code
_entity_poly.pdbx_strand_id
1 'polypeptide(L)'
;MALNISSEEQAVLEELKRRTIDCVTPKMLEDNYLFYRFAKARNFNLAEAEFMLRKNAYCRKEFGVDTILTDYTAPEEYNGTKSVAENRGTYNRRNSHSTVQIRSLRHLGDRPQIDEVENYFGPSRFTESR
;
A
#
# COMPACT_ATOMS: atom_id res chain seq x y z
N MET A 1 -10.55 -20.35 -6.15
CA MET A 1 -10.63 -20.20 -4.69
C MET A 1 -11.88 -19.39 -4.38
N ALA A 2 -12.80 -19.92 -3.58
CA ALA A 2 -14.00 -19.20 -3.20
C ALA A 2 -13.74 -18.40 -1.92
N LEU A 3 -14.09 -17.12 -1.91
CA LEU A 3 -14.08 -16.31 -0.70
C LEU A 3 -15.24 -16.77 0.19
N ASN A 4 -14.95 -17.08 1.46
CA ASN A 4 -15.99 -17.32 2.45
C ASN A 4 -16.43 -15.97 3.04
N ILE A 5 -17.27 -15.25 2.31
CA ILE A 5 -17.77 -13.92 2.65
C ILE A 5 -19.28 -13.94 2.85
N SER A 6 -19.76 -13.09 3.76
CA SER A 6 -21.19 -12.94 4.04
C SER A 6 -21.94 -12.41 2.82
N SER A 7 -23.24 -12.67 2.73
CA SER A 7 -24.12 -12.12 1.69
C SER A 7 -24.08 -10.57 1.67
N GLU A 8 -23.99 -9.95 2.85
CA GLU A 8 -23.87 -8.49 2.98
C GLU A 8 -22.54 -7.97 2.42
N GLU A 9 -21.44 -8.68 2.70
CA GLU A 9 -20.11 -8.33 2.19
C GLU A 9 -20.08 -8.48 0.66
N GLN A 10 -20.71 -9.52 0.11
CA GLN A 10 -20.85 -9.69 -1.34
C GLN A 10 -21.59 -8.51 -1.98
N ALA A 11 -22.67 -8.04 -1.36
CA ALA A 11 -23.42 -6.88 -1.88
C ALA A 11 -22.56 -5.61 -1.92
N VAL A 12 -21.73 -5.39 -0.90
CA VAL A 12 -20.76 -4.28 -0.88
C VAL A 12 -19.75 -4.39 -2.01
N LEU A 13 -19.24 -5.60 -2.29
CA LEU A 13 -18.26 -5.83 -3.36
C LEU A 13 -18.85 -5.55 -4.75
N GLU A 14 -20.07 -6.03 -5.02
CA GLU A 14 -20.73 -5.78 -6.31
C GLU A 14 -21.02 -4.30 -6.51
N GLU A 15 -21.47 -3.59 -5.47
CA GLU A 15 -21.70 -2.16 -5.57
C GLU A 15 -20.39 -1.37 -5.72
N LEU A 16 -19.33 -1.74 -5.00
CA LEU A 16 -18.00 -1.13 -5.15
C LEU A 16 -17.47 -1.31 -6.58
N LYS A 17 -17.61 -2.53 -7.13
CA LYS A 17 -17.24 -2.84 -8.51
C LYS A 17 -18.04 -1.99 -9.49
N ARG A 18 -19.36 -1.91 -9.33
CA ARG A 18 -20.25 -1.10 -10.19
C ARG A 18 -19.85 0.38 -10.20
N ARG A 19 -19.49 0.94 -9.04
CA ARG A 19 -19.12 2.36 -8.91
C ARG A 19 -17.77 2.73 -9.47
N THR A 20 -16.83 1.79 -9.49
CA THR A 20 -15.41 2.06 -9.80
C THR A 20 -14.95 1.47 -11.13
N ILE A 21 -15.84 0.80 -11.87
CA ILE A 21 -15.53 0.20 -13.18
C ILE A 21 -15.03 1.24 -14.20
N ASP A 22 -15.38 2.51 -14.02
CA ASP A 22 -14.96 3.64 -14.86
C ASP A 22 -13.47 3.97 -14.72
N CYS A 23 -12.87 3.73 -13.56
CA CYS A 23 -11.47 4.10 -13.29
C CYS A 23 -10.49 2.93 -13.23
N VAL A 24 -10.97 1.69 -13.13
CA VAL A 24 -10.12 0.50 -12.97
C VAL A 24 -9.56 0.06 -14.33
N THR A 25 -8.25 -0.16 -14.41
CA THR A 25 -7.59 -0.60 -15.65
C THR A 25 -7.77 -2.12 -15.87
N PRO A 26 -7.69 -2.62 -17.12
CA PRO A 26 -7.75 -4.07 -17.39
C PRO A 26 -6.71 -4.88 -16.60
N LYS A 27 -5.51 -4.32 -16.43
CA LYS A 27 -4.44 -4.91 -15.62
C LYS A 27 -4.81 -5.10 -14.15
N MET A 28 -5.60 -4.18 -13.60
CA MET A 28 -6.10 -4.32 -12.23
C MET A 28 -7.17 -5.41 -12.13
N LEU A 29 -7.99 -5.60 -13.17
CA LEU A 29 -9.05 -6.62 -13.20
C LEU A 29 -8.52 -8.06 -13.30
N GLU A 30 -7.24 -8.24 -13.64
CA GLU A 30 -6.56 -9.53 -13.57
C GLU A 30 -6.49 -10.06 -12.12
N ASP A 31 -6.57 -9.17 -11.12
CA ASP A 31 -6.63 -9.54 -9.70
C ASP A 31 -8.06 -9.83 -9.25
N ASN A 32 -8.37 -11.13 -9.11
CA ASN A 32 -9.65 -11.63 -8.62
C ASN A 32 -10.03 -11.11 -7.21
N TYR A 33 -9.07 -10.66 -6.41
CA TYR A 33 -9.28 -10.18 -5.05
C TYR A 33 -9.16 -8.66 -4.92
N LEU A 34 -9.05 -7.93 -6.04
CA LEU A 34 -8.86 -6.48 -6.04
C LEU A 34 -9.86 -5.79 -5.12
N PHE A 35 -11.16 -5.88 -5.44
CA PHE A 35 -12.22 -5.22 -4.69
C PHE A 35 -12.30 -5.68 -3.23
N TYR A 36 -12.07 -6.98 -2.98
CA TYR A 36 -12.07 -7.54 -1.63
C TYR A 36 -10.97 -6.92 -0.76
N ARG A 37 -9.75 -6.73 -1.27
CA ARG A 37 -8.65 -6.14 -0.50
C ARG A 37 -8.97 -4.71 -0.06
N PHE A 38 -9.53 -3.90 -0.96
CA PHE A 38 -9.90 -2.51 -0.64
C PHE A 38 -11.11 -2.44 0.30
N ALA A 39 -12.14 -3.25 0.07
CA ALA A 39 -13.29 -3.33 0.98
C ALA A 39 -12.85 -3.79 2.38
N LYS A 40 -12.06 -4.86 2.48
CA LYS A 40 -11.57 -5.39 3.76
C LYS A 40 -10.72 -4.37 4.51
N ALA A 41 -9.86 -3.63 3.82
CA ALA A 41 -9.01 -2.58 4.41
C ALA A 41 -9.79 -1.39 5.00
N ARG A 42 -11.09 -1.27 4.68
CA ARG A 42 -11.99 -0.23 5.20
C ARG A 42 -13.18 -0.83 5.95
N ASN A 43 -13.06 -2.06 6.45
CA ASN A 43 -14.11 -2.76 7.17
C ASN A 43 -15.45 -2.80 6.39
N PHE A 44 -15.37 -2.97 5.07
CA PHE A 44 -16.50 -2.96 4.15
C PHE A 44 -17.29 -1.64 4.13
N ASN A 45 -16.68 -0.52 4.54
CA ASN A 45 -17.23 0.80 4.28
C ASN A 45 -17.08 1.14 2.80
N LEU A 46 -18.21 1.19 2.09
CA LEU A 46 -18.28 1.39 0.64
C LEU A 46 -17.65 2.71 0.18
N ALA A 47 -17.94 3.83 0.86
CA ALA A 47 -17.46 5.15 0.47
C ALA A 47 -15.94 5.28 0.64
N GLU A 48 -15.42 4.81 1.77
CA GLU A 48 -13.98 4.81 2.06
C GLU A 48 -13.21 3.86 1.12
N ALA A 49 -13.78 2.68 0.84
CA ALA A 49 -13.18 1.73 -0.09
C ALA A 49 -13.14 2.28 -1.53
N GLU A 50 -14.22 2.93 -1.96
CA GLU A 50 -14.29 3.62 -3.26
C GLU A 50 -13.23 4.72 -3.37
N PHE A 51 -13.14 5.60 -2.37
CA PHE A 51 -12.15 6.67 -2.35
C PHE A 51 -10.72 6.12 -2.43
N MET A 52 -10.41 5.09 -1.63
CA MET A 52 -9.09 4.45 -1.64
C MET A 52 -8.78 3.79 -3.00
N LEU A 53 -9.75 3.13 -3.62
CA LEU A 53 -9.58 2.47 -4.91
C LEU A 53 -9.37 3.48 -6.04
N ARG A 54 -10.13 4.59 -6.06
CA ARG A 54 -9.96 5.68 -7.05
C ARG A 54 -8.59 6.34 -6.91
N LYS A 55 -8.13 6.60 -5.68
CA LYS A 55 -6.78 7.11 -5.42
C LYS A 55 -5.70 6.14 -5.92
N ASN A 56 -5.89 4.84 -5.71
CA ASN A 56 -4.97 3.82 -6.22
C ASN A 56 -4.94 3.81 -7.76
N ALA A 57 -6.10 3.86 -8.43
CA ALA A 57 -6.18 3.92 -9.89
C ALA A 57 -5.46 5.16 -10.45
N TYR A 58 -5.64 6.32 -9.81
CA TYR A 58 -4.92 7.55 -10.15
C TYR A 58 -3.40 7.36 -10.03
N CYS A 59 -2.90 6.88 -8.89
CA CYS A 59 -1.46 6.64 -8.71
C CYS A 59 -0.89 5.67 -9.76
N ARG A 60 -1.64 4.62 -10.13
CA ARG A 60 -1.17 3.68 -11.16
C ARG A 60 -1.00 4.35 -12.52
N LYS A 61 -1.92 5.24 -12.88
CA LYS A 61 -1.88 6.00 -14.12
C LYS A 61 -0.73 7.01 -14.12
N GLU A 62 -0.60 7.80 -13.06
CA GLU A 62 0.41 8.85 -12.96
C GLU A 62 1.85 8.31 -12.96
N PHE A 63 2.08 7.18 -12.28
CA PHE A 63 3.43 6.61 -12.14
C PHE A 63 3.71 5.46 -13.12
N GLY A 64 2.83 5.20 -14.09
CA GLY A 64 3.02 4.11 -15.06
C GLY A 64 3.19 2.73 -14.41
N VAL A 65 2.47 2.46 -13.30
CA VAL A 65 2.68 1.26 -12.48
C VAL A 65 2.39 -0.03 -13.26
N ASP A 66 1.47 0.02 -14.23
CA ASP A 66 1.11 -1.14 -15.04
C ASP A 66 2.27 -1.62 -15.94
N THR A 67 3.22 -0.73 -16.29
CA THR A 67 4.38 -1.01 -17.16
C THR A 67 5.72 -0.87 -16.44
N ILE A 68 5.72 -0.68 -15.12
CA ILE A 68 6.95 -0.42 -14.36
C ILE A 68 7.99 -1.55 -14.50
N LEU A 69 7.55 -2.80 -14.68
CA LEU A 69 8.47 -3.92 -14.84
C LEU A 69 9.16 -3.95 -16.21
N THR A 70 8.65 -3.21 -17.20
CA THR A 70 9.23 -3.12 -18.54
C THR A 70 9.95 -1.79 -18.78
N ASP A 71 9.38 -0.70 -18.24
CA ASP A 71 9.77 0.66 -18.62
C ASP A 71 10.80 1.26 -17.65
N TYR A 72 10.89 0.73 -16.43
CA TYR A 72 11.80 1.25 -15.42
C TYR A 72 13.18 0.61 -15.54
N THR A 73 14.19 1.42 -15.88
CA THR A 73 15.60 1.05 -15.77
C THR A 73 16.16 1.67 -14.49
N ALA A 74 16.57 0.81 -13.54
CA ALA A 74 17.16 1.27 -12.30
C ALA A 74 18.51 1.99 -12.57
N PRO A 75 18.78 3.14 -11.94
CA PRO A 75 20.08 3.82 -12.04
C PRO A 75 21.23 2.92 -11.55
N GLU A 76 22.38 3.00 -12.20
CA GLU A 76 23.55 2.14 -11.93
C GLU A 76 24.03 2.18 -10.46
N GLU A 77 23.85 3.31 -9.77
CA GLU A 77 24.21 3.46 -8.35
C GLU A 77 23.37 2.59 -7.39
N TYR A 78 22.17 2.16 -7.82
CA TYR A 78 21.28 1.30 -7.03
C TYR A 78 21.60 -0.19 -7.21
N ASN A 79 22.34 -0.57 -8.25
CA ASN A 79 22.82 -1.95 -8.49
C ASN A 79 23.98 -2.33 -7.55
N GLY A 80 24.04 -1.70 -6.37
CA GLY A 80 24.99 -2.00 -5.33
C GLY A 80 24.73 -3.40 -4.79
N THR A 81 25.64 -4.31 -5.13
CA THR A 81 26.13 -5.38 -4.26
C THR A 81 26.60 -4.81 -2.92
N LYS A 82 25.71 -4.19 -2.15
CA LYS A 82 25.90 -4.08 -0.72
C LYS A 82 25.53 -5.45 -0.19
N SER A 83 26.55 -6.29 -0.01
CA SER A 83 26.46 -7.44 0.88
C SER A 83 25.69 -6.99 2.11
N VAL A 84 24.47 -7.50 2.28
CA VAL A 84 23.78 -7.38 3.55
C VAL A 84 24.68 -8.13 4.51
N ALA A 85 25.49 -7.41 5.27
CA ALA A 85 26.11 -7.99 6.45
C ALA A 85 24.96 -8.60 7.23
N GLU A 86 24.98 -9.93 7.39
CA GLU A 86 23.98 -10.66 8.17
C GLU A 86 23.98 -10.11 9.60
N ASN A 87 23.26 -9.03 9.83
CA ASN A 87 22.83 -8.66 11.16
C ASN A 87 21.77 -9.70 11.53
N ARG A 88 22.23 -10.84 12.03
CA ARG A 88 21.41 -11.78 12.82
C ARG A 88 21.05 -11.08 14.13
N GLY A 89 20.25 -10.03 14.03
CA GLY A 89 19.61 -9.40 15.17
C GLY A 89 18.62 -10.40 15.72
N THR A 90 19.00 -11.08 16.81
CA THR A 90 18.06 -11.89 17.57
C THR A 90 17.05 -10.94 18.22
N TYR A 91 15.82 -10.97 17.73
CA TYR A 91 14.74 -10.16 18.28
C TYR A 91 14.38 -10.68 19.68
N ASN A 92 14.95 -10.05 20.71
CA ASN A 92 14.63 -10.37 22.11
C ASN A 92 13.45 -9.49 22.55
N ARG A 93 12.24 -10.08 22.49
CA ARG A 93 10.93 -9.45 22.78
C ARG A 93 10.83 -8.72 24.14
N ARG A 94 11.79 -8.89 25.06
CA ARG A 94 11.70 -8.44 26.45
C ARG A 94 12.24 -7.03 26.76
N ASN A 95 12.83 -6.31 25.81
CA ASN A 95 13.39 -4.98 26.11
C ASN A 95 12.85 -3.90 25.17
N SER A 96 11.64 -3.41 25.48
CA SER A 96 10.90 -2.39 24.72
C SER A 96 11.41 -0.95 24.90
N HIS A 97 12.60 -0.77 25.50
CA HIS A 97 13.18 0.56 25.74
C HIS A 97 14.60 0.62 25.20
N SER A 98 14.75 0.76 23.89
CA SER A 98 15.98 1.32 23.32
C SER A 98 15.61 2.44 22.36
N THR A 99 15.98 3.66 22.73
CA THR A 99 15.83 4.86 21.93
C THR A 99 16.79 4.79 20.76
N VAL A 100 16.27 4.63 19.54
CA VAL A 100 17.08 4.75 18.32
C VAL A 100 17.33 6.23 18.06
N GLN A 101 18.56 6.68 18.31
CA GLN A 101 19.04 8.00 17.89
C GLN A 101 19.22 7.99 16.37
N ILE A 102 18.23 8.49 15.64
CA ILE A 102 18.32 8.66 14.18
C ILE A 102 19.26 9.85 13.92
N ARG A 103 20.50 9.56 13.50
CA ARG A 103 21.38 10.59 12.95
C ARG A 103 20.80 11.09 11.63
N SER A 104 20.35 12.35 11.64
CA SER A 104 19.91 13.14 10.50
C SER A 104 20.96 13.12 9.38
N LEU A 105 20.69 12.41 8.28
CA LEU A 105 21.38 12.55 7.00
C LEU A 105 20.57 13.50 6.12
N ARG A 106 20.93 14.79 6.16
CA ARG A 106 20.59 15.75 5.11
C ARG A 106 21.51 15.53 3.91
N HIS A 107 21.01 15.86 2.72
CA HIS A 107 21.68 16.04 1.41
C HIS A 107 21.41 14.94 0.38
N LEU A 108 20.27 15.05 -0.31
CA LEU A 108 20.19 14.85 -1.77
C LEU A 108 19.21 15.90 -2.33
N GLY A 109 19.68 16.64 -3.34
CA GLY A 109 19.05 17.84 -3.89
C GLY A 109 17.68 17.64 -4.54
N ASP A 110 16.93 18.74 -4.56
CA ASP A 110 15.81 19.10 -5.42
C ASP A 110 14.82 17.98 -5.78
N ARG A 111 14.04 17.56 -4.78
CA ARG A 111 12.68 17.05 -5.02
C ARG A 111 11.73 18.23 -5.17
N PRO A 112 10.78 18.23 -6.11
CA PRO A 112 9.68 19.17 -6.07
C PRO A 112 8.94 19.02 -4.74
N GLN A 113 8.74 20.14 -4.08
CA GLN A 113 8.11 20.30 -2.79
C GLN A 113 6.68 19.76 -2.91
N ILE A 114 6.47 18.52 -2.47
CA ILE A 114 5.12 18.02 -2.23
C ILE A 114 4.76 18.64 -0.88
N ASP A 115 3.99 19.72 -0.94
CA ASP A 115 3.40 20.32 0.25
C ASP A 115 2.75 19.22 1.09
N GLU A 116 3.05 19.27 2.39
CA GLU A 116 2.70 18.30 3.42
C GLU A 116 1.24 17.83 3.32
N VAL A 117 0.99 16.76 2.56
CA VAL A 117 -0.24 15.97 2.70
C VAL A 117 0.05 14.80 3.63
N GLU A 118 0.05 15.14 4.91
CA GLU A 118 -0.41 14.34 6.04
C GLU A 118 -0.48 12.82 5.75
N ASN A 119 0.54 12.10 6.23
CA ASN A 119 0.59 10.64 6.29
C ASN A 119 -0.61 10.09 7.10
N TYR A 120 -1.79 9.98 6.49
CA TYR A 120 -2.91 9.20 7.01
C TYR A 120 -2.77 7.72 6.63
N PHE A 121 -1.61 7.13 6.88
CA PHE A 121 -1.62 5.77 7.42
C PHE A 121 -1.92 5.92 8.91
N GLY A 122 -3.21 6.12 9.22
CA GLY A 122 -3.68 6.18 10.60
C GLY A 122 -3.18 4.96 11.37
N PRO A 123 -2.92 5.08 12.69
CA PRO A 123 -2.39 4.00 13.48
C PRO A 123 -3.28 2.76 13.30
N SER A 124 -2.67 1.67 12.85
CA SER A 124 -3.30 0.35 12.80
C SER A 124 -3.81 0.03 14.20
N ARG A 125 -5.11 0.22 14.44
CA ARG A 125 -5.79 -0.23 15.66
C ARG A 125 -5.90 -1.75 15.58
N PHE A 126 -4.76 -2.42 15.81
CA PHE A 126 -4.75 -3.78 16.32
C PHE A 126 -5.27 -3.67 17.75
N THR A 127 -6.60 -3.68 17.91
CA THR A 127 -7.18 -3.87 19.24
C THR A 127 -6.93 -5.31 19.63
N GLU A 128 -5.94 -5.52 20.48
CA GLU A 128 -5.83 -6.74 21.29
C GLU A 128 -7.18 -6.94 22.00
N SER A 129 -7.95 -7.93 21.53
CA SER A 129 -9.10 -8.43 22.28
C SER A 129 -8.59 -9.45 23.29
N ARG A 130 -8.63 -8.98 24.53
CA ARG A 130 -8.64 -9.64 25.85
C ARG A 130 -8.51 -11.16 25.92
#